data_AF-A0A4Q2W6P1-F1
#
_entry.id   AF-A0A4Q2W6P1-F1
#
_cell.length_a   1.000
_cell.length_b   1.000
_cell.length_c   1.000
_cell.angle_alpha   90.00
_cell.angle_beta   90.00
_cell.angle_gamma   90.00
#
_symmetry.space_group_name_H-M   'P 1'
#
loop_
_entity.id
_entity.type
_entity.pdbx_description
1 polymer ?
#
loop_
_entity_poly.entity_id
_entity_poly.type
_entity_poly.pdbx_seq_one_letter_code
_entity_poly.pdbx_strand_id
1 'polypeptide(L)'
;MSTIITQPHVSIHILEFLACLSRLHNVYVNFREEEYKIVFGICIRYLQSVRDKKTSNRNSHASEPSTPATSTGNLSDAIHPSATDDLPQYVYALAYHVILFWFLALKLPDRATLVGWLVRNIYNEIEDAHTDNEQALTSIDFMQRYTYADVEESSQDPLFTSDRFGEIIKKRWLVGYSIVTVNQATTTGWAQIVKRQPSGTSAFTIRETFDPPPPHQTPNYVDISREGQVSTNTILPSHIMVQLMSSIPQGHDLARPIPLPEDDAVERAIRVFDRSSTVDGHKVGVIYIGEGQTDEVEILGNVSGSSDYMEFLNNLGTLTKLKGATFNTHGLDREFDSDGQYTFCWRDRVTEIVFHVTTQMPTNLEHDPRCTMKKRHIGNDFVNIVFNDSGLPFRFDTFPGDFNFVHIVITPASRASFIAARDASKHSQPFYRVQVLSKPGFPEISPASEMKIVSLKALPGLIRLLALNASVFSHVWANREGGEHVSSWRSRLRAIKRLREKYTPSKSGQITPSASQNSSLGGAPPLHQQQPLLPQGEISSSRPASTVRDSFTSLRRTSVATFFTSTSEQTSHRSSMLSSSTTTNDTEIGPFHAQDSHADTVDFSKWA
;
A
#
# COMPACT_ATOMS: atom_id res chain seq x y z
N MET A 1 16.70 -31.04 2.10
CA MET A 1 15.77 -30.18 1.32
C MET A 1 15.75 -28.73 1.79
N SER A 2 15.54 -28.44 3.08
CA SER A 2 15.53 -27.06 3.63
C SER A 2 16.69 -26.16 3.17
N THR A 3 17.92 -26.69 3.15
CA THR A 3 19.15 -26.00 2.71
C THR A 3 19.30 -25.80 1.20
N ILE A 4 18.52 -26.50 0.39
CA ILE A 4 18.48 -26.33 -1.08
C ILE A 4 17.45 -25.24 -1.42
N ILE A 5 16.32 -25.25 -0.72
CA ILE A 5 15.24 -24.27 -0.88
C ILE A 5 15.80 -22.85 -0.74
N THR A 6 16.57 -22.53 0.31
CA THR A 6 17.03 -21.17 0.65
C THR A 6 18.18 -20.58 -0.20
N GLN A 7 18.63 -21.26 -1.26
CA GLN A 7 19.68 -20.74 -2.14
C GLN A 7 19.12 -19.71 -3.13
N PRO A 8 19.59 -18.44 -3.17
CA PRO A 8 18.92 -17.33 -3.87
C PRO A 8 18.51 -17.56 -5.33
N HIS A 9 19.32 -18.27 -6.10
CA HIS A 9 19.01 -18.61 -7.50
C HIS A 9 17.88 -19.65 -7.60
N VAL A 10 17.90 -20.68 -6.75
CA VAL A 10 16.81 -21.67 -6.64
C VAL A 10 15.54 -21.01 -6.09
N SER A 11 15.66 -20.04 -5.16
CA SER A 11 14.55 -19.31 -4.56
C SER A 11 13.63 -18.69 -5.61
N ILE A 12 14.20 -18.08 -6.64
CA ILE A 12 13.45 -17.39 -7.69
C ILE A 12 12.63 -18.39 -8.49
N HIS A 13 13.27 -19.44 -8.99
CA HIS A 13 12.57 -20.46 -9.78
C HIS A 13 11.48 -21.19 -8.96
N ILE A 14 11.68 -21.40 -7.65
CA ILE A 14 10.64 -21.95 -6.75
C ILE A 14 9.48 -20.95 -6.56
N LEU A 15 9.76 -19.69 -6.25
CA LEU A 15 8.72 -18.68 -6.03
C LEU A 15 7.94 -18.35 -7.31
N GLU A 16 8.61 -18.25 -8.45
CA GLU A 16 7.95 -18.04 -9.76
C GLU A 16 7.12 -19.27 -10.16
N PHE A 17 7.58 -20.50 -9.88
CA PHE A 17 6.76 -21.70 -10.04
C PHE A 17 5.52 -21.68 -9.14
N LEU A 18 5.63 -21.24 -7.88
CA LEU A 18 4.49 -21.09 -6.99
C LEU A 18 3.54 -19.96 -7.44
N ALA A 19 4.04 -18.90 -8.08
CA ALA A 19 3.24 -17.83 -8.69
C ALA A 19 2.55 -18.22 -10.01
N CYS A 20 3.11 -19.20 -10.76
CA CYS A 20 2.40 -19.92 -11.81
C CYS A 20 1.26 -20.75 -11.21
N LEU A 21 1.60 -21.59 -10.22
CA LEU A 21 0.73 -22.66 -9.74
C LEU A 21 -0.55 -22.14 -9.06
N SER A 22 -0.47 -21.02 -8.32
CA SER A 22 -1.64 -20.34 -7.74
C SER A 22 -2.67 -19.86 -8.77
N ARG A 23 -2.30 -19.75 -10.05
CA ARG A 23 -3.20 -19.37 -11.15
C ARG A 23 -3.77 -20.57 -11.90
N LEU A 24 -3.40 -21.79 -11.52
CA LEU A 24 -3.81 -23.05 -12.16
C LEU A 24 -4.79 -23.85 -11.28
N HIS A 25 -5.96 -23.27 -10.99
CA HIS A 25 -6.98 -23.82 -10.07
C HIS A 25 -7.19 -25.34 -10.17
N ASN A 26 -7.34 -25.85 -11.40
CA ASN A 26 -7.61 -27.27 -11.67
C ASN A 26 -6.51 -28.23 -11.15
N VAL A 27 -5.30 -27.72 -10.87
CA VAL A 27 -4.17 -28.52 -10.34
C VAL A 27 -4.22 -28.63 -8.81
N TYR A 28 -4.67 -27.58 -8.11
CA TYR A 28 -4.69 -27.52 -6.64
C TYR A 28 -6.09 -27.57 -6.02
N VAL A 29 -7.16 -27.72 -6.81
CA VAL A 29 -8.57 -27.78 -6.36
C VAL A 29 -8.83 -28.78 -5.20
N ASN A 30 -8.04 -29.85 -5.13
CA ASN A 30 -8.11 -30.91 -4.12
C ASN A 30 -7.10 -30.78 -2.96
N PHE A 31 -6.32 -29.69 -2.89
CA PHE A 31 -5.42 -29.42 -1.75
C PHE A 31 -6.22 -29.29 -0.45
N ARG A 32 -5.62 -29.73 0.66
CA ARG A 32 -6.10 -29.55 2.02
C ARG A 32 -5.21 -28.53 2.74
N GLU A 33 -5.57 -28.25 3.99
CA GLU A 33 -4.90 -27.26 4.84
C GLU A 33 -3.37 -27.46 4.94
N GLU A 34 -2.91 -28.71 5.00
CA GLU A 34 -1.48 -29.03 5.11
C GLU A 34 -0.69 -28.77 3.81
N GLU A 35 -1.26 -29.06 2.63
CA GLU A 35 -0.62 -28.72 1.36
C GLU A 35 -0.49 -27.20 1.19
N TYR A 36 -1.48 -26.41 1.63
CA TYR A 36 -1.38 -24.96 1.67
C TYR A 36 -0.32 -24.48 2.68
N LYS A 37 -0.27 -25.04 3.90
CA LYS A 37 0.80 -24.75 4.89
C LYS A 37 2.19 -25.05 4.36
N ILE A 38 2.38 -26.08 3.54
CA ILE A 38 3.66 -26.37 2.88
C ILE A 38 4.07 -25.23 1.94
N VAL A 39 3.15 -24.73 1.10
CA VAL A 39 3.42 -23.60 0.19
C VAL A 39 3.75 -22.32 0.96
N PHE A 40 2.94 -21.95 1.96
CA PHE A 40 3.19 -20.77 2.78
C PHE A 40 4.49 -20.90 3.59
N GLY A 41 4.78 -22.09 4.15
CA GLY A 41 6.00 -22.37 4.89
C GLY A 41 7.26 -22.38 4.02
N ILE A 42 7.17 -22.61 2.71
CA ILE A 42 8.27 -22.33 1.77
C ILE A 42 8.52 -20.81 1.72
N CYS A 43 7.47 -20.01 1.56
CA CYS A 43 7.58 -18.55 1.45
C CYS A 43 8.09 -17.88 2.74
N ILE A 44 7.58 -18.29 3.91
CA ILE A 44 7.99 -17.76 5.22
C ILE A 44 9.48 -18.02 5.48
N ARG A 45 10.00 -19.20 5.13
CA ARG A 45 11.44 -19.52 5.25
C ARG A 45 12.33 -18.67 4.32
N TYR A 46 11.80 -18.13 3.22
CA TYR A 46 12.53 -17.16 2.40
C TYR A 46 12.64 -15.79 3.07
N LEU A 47 11.56 -15.31 3.67
CA LEU A 47 11.56 -14.03 4.41
C LEU A 47 12.59 -14.08 5.55
N GLN A 48 12.52 -15.13 6.37
CA GLN A 48 13.47 -15.43 7.44
C GLN A 48 14.92 -15.49 6.92
N SER A 49 15.19 -16.26 5.86
CA SER A 49 16.57 -16.40 5.32
C SER A 49 17.13 -15.10 4.72
N VAL A 50 16.29 -14.19 4.20
CA VAL A 50 16.72 -12.85 3.76
C VAL A 50 16.96 -11.95 4.99
N ARG A 51 16.12 -12.05 6.02
CA ARG A 51 16.26 -11.31 7.28
C ARG A 51 17.53 -11.68 8.03
N ASP A 52 17.84 -12.97 8.18
CA ASP A 52 19.07 -13.47 8.81
C ASP A 52 20.33 -12.88 8.17
N LYS A 53 20.36 -12.85 6.82
CA LYS A 53 21.47 -12.27 6.06
C LYS A 53 21.61 -10.76 6.28
N LYS A 54 20.51 -10.01 6.32
CA LYS A 54 20.51 -8.57 6.64
C LYS A 54 21.03 -8.31 8.06
N THR A 55 20.64 -9.12 9.04
CA THR A 55 21.13 -9.02 10.42
C THR A 55 22.62 -9.36 10.52
N SER A 56 23.07 -10.43 9.85
CA SER A 56 24.48 -10.84 9.79
C SER A 56 25.38 -9.74 9.22
N ASN A 57 25.03 -9.18 8.05
CA ASN A 57 25.79 -8.09 7.43
C ASN A 57 25.80 -6.80 8.27
N ARG A 58 24.78 -6.55 9.09
CA ARG A 58 24.78 -5.40 10.02
C ARG A 58 25.71 -5.63 11.21
N ASN A 59 25.81 -6.86 11.70
CA ASN A 59 26.66 -7.21 12.84
C ASN A 59 28.14 -7.29 12.45
N SER A 60 28.49 -7.70 11.22
CA SER A 60 29.88 -7.66 10.74
C SER A 60 30.41 -6.23 10.66
N HIS A 61 29.67 -5.30 10.02
CA HIS A 61 30.05 -3.88 9.97
C HIS A 61 30.07 -3.17 11.33
N ALA A 62 29.36 -3.69 12.34
CA ALA A 62 29.42 -3.17 13.70
C ALA A 62 30.64 -3.66 14.51
N SER A 63 31.46 -4.57 13.96
CA SER A 63 32.51 -5.28 14.70
C SER A 63 33.95 -4.86 14.37
N GLU A 64 34.18 -3.99 13.37
CA GLU A 64 35.51 -3.51 13.02
C GLU A 64 35.84 -2.17 13.71
N PRO A 65 36.87 -2.11 14.59
CA PRO A 65 37.37 -0.84 15.11
C PRO A 65 38.18 -0.11 14.03
N SER A 66 37.77 1.11 13.67
CA SER A 66 38.37 1.90 12.59
C SER A 66 39.81 2.36 12.89
N THR A 67 40.80 1.59 12.45
CA THR A 67 42.22 1.97 12.46
C THR A 67 42.57 2.88 11.27
N PRO A 68 43.21 4.04 11.48
CA PRO A 68 43.64 4.91 10.39
C PRO A 68 44.91 4.36 9.72
N ALA A 69 44.76 3.67 8.59
CA ALA A 69 45.87 3.20 7.76
C ALA A 69 46.26 4.23 6.68
N THR A 70 47.56 4.40 6.46
CA THR A 70 48.11 5.44 5.58
C THR A 70 47.86 5.17 4.09
N SER A 71 47.55 6.23 3.33
CA SER A 71 47.15 6.13 1.92
C SER A 71 48.32 5.96 0.94
N THR A 72 48.54 4.73 0.45
CA THR A 72 49.34 4.45 -0.77
C THR A 72 48.80 3.24 -1.54
N GLY A 73 48.17 3.46 -2.71
CA GLY A 73 47.80 2.39 -3.65
C GLY A 73 46.46 2.56 -4.34
N ASN A 74 46.48 2.70 -5.67
CA ASN A 74 45.41 2.47 -6.65
C ASN A 74 43.97 2.96 -6.32
N LEU A 75 43.62 4.17 -6.78
CA LEU A 75 42.22 4.49 -7.10
C LEU A 75 41.88 3.96 -8.50
N SER A 76 41.19 2.81 -8.55
CA SER A 76 40.54 2.30 -9.78
C SER A 76 39.21 1.60 -9.45
N ASP A 77 39.25 0.56 -8.61
CA ASP A 77 38.16 -0.40 -8.47
C ASP A 77 37.19 -0.07 -7.31
N ALA A 78 36.58 1.12 -7.37
CA ALA A 78 35.60 1.59 -6.40
C ALA A 78 34.20 0.97 -6.62
N ILE A 79 34.10 -0.35 -6.40
CA ILE A 79 32.88 -1.13 -6.11
C ILE A 79 31.60 -0.64 -6.81
N HIS A 80 31.38 -1.08 -8.05
CA HIS A 80 30.00 -1.21 -8.53
C HIS A 80 29.29 -2.30 -7.70
N PRO A 81 28.07 -2.06 -7.17
CA PRO A 81 27.31 -3.11 -6.50
C PRO A 81 27.05 -4.25 -7.48
N SER A 82 27.26 -5.49 -7.02
CA SER A 82 27.16 -6.65 -7.91
C SER A 82 25.71 -6.92 -8.25
N ALA A 83 25.46 -7.46 -9.45
CA ALA A 83 24.10 -7.77 -9.88
C ALA A 83 23.41 -8.86 -9.01
N THR A 84 24.18 -9.54 -8.17
CA THR A 84 23.74 -10.48 -7.14
C THR A 84 23.30 -9.84 -5.82
N ASP A 85 23.62 -8.57 -5.56
CA ASP A 85 23.32 -7.90 -4.28
C ASP A 85 21.88 -7.37 -4.20
N ASP A 86 21.27 -7.00 -5.33
CA ASP A 86 19.85 -6.58 -5.42
C ASP A 86 18.88 -7.78 -5.34
N LEU A 87 19.38 -8.98 -5.67
CA LEU A 87 18.63 -10.23 -5.78
C LEU A 87 17.79 -10.58 -4.53
N PRO A 88 18.28 -10.41 -3.28
CA PRO A 88 17.51 -10.70 -2.07
C PRO A 88 16.29 -9.79 -1.89
N GLN A 89 16.31 -8.55 -2.40
CA GLN A 89 15.17 -7.63 -2.29
C GLN A 89 14.04 -8.02 -3.24
N TYR A 90 14.37 -8.47 -4.45
CA TYR A 90 13.38 -9.06 -5.37
C TYR A 90 12.75 -10.33 -4.79
N VAL A 91 13.57 -11.27 -4.31
CA VAL A 91 13.10 -12.51 -3.67
C VAL A 91 12.19 -12.21 -2.46
N TYR A 92 12.53 -11.20 -1.67
CA TYR A 92 11.72 -10.76 -0.53
C TYR A 92 10.33 -10.25 -0.96
N ALA A 93 10.26 -9.36 -1.95
CA ALA A 93 8.98 -8.85 -2.48
C ALA A 93 8.13 -9.98 -3.11
N LEU A 94 8.77 -10.82 -3.94
CA LEU A 94 8.11 -11.94 -4.61
C LEU A 94 7.53 -12.96 -3.60
N ALA A 95 8.22 -13.22 -2.48
CA ALA A 95 7.72 -14.12 -1.44
C ALA A 95 6.40 -13.63 -0.82
N TYR A 96 6.22 -12.32 -0.58
CA TYR A 96 4.91 -11.79 -0.16
C TYR A 96 3.86 -11.91 -1.27
N HIS A 97 4.20 -11.63 -2.53
CA HIS A 97 3.25 -11.77 -3.64
C HIS A 97 2.76 -13.23 -3.78
N VAL A 98 3.65 -14.22 -3.63
CA VAL A 98 3.27 -15.64 -3.61
C VAL A 98 2.35 -15.97 -2.43
N ILE A 99 2.62 -15.47 -1.22
CA ILE A 99 1.72 -15.63 -0.05
C ILE A 99 0.34 -15.04 -0.36
N LEU A 100 0.26 -13.84 -0.93
CA LEU A 100 -1.02 -13.18 -1.23
C LEU A 100 -1.79 -13.89 -2.35
N PHE A 101 -1.12 -14.34 -3.41
CA PHE A 101 -1.75 -15.12 -4.48
C PHE A 101 -2.29 -16.46 -3.95
N TRP A 102 -1.56 -17.16 -3.07
CA TRP A 102 -2.03 -18.41 -2.47
C TRP A 102 -3.11 -18.20 -1.40
N PHE A 103 -3.10 -17.08 -0.67
CA PHE A 103 -4.18 -16.71 0.24
C PHE A 103 -5.50 -16.45 -0.50
N LEU A 104 -5.46 -15.78 -1.65
CA LEU A 104 -6.63 -15.62 -2.53
C LEU A 104 -7.07 -16.95 -3.15
N ALA A 105 -6.13 -17.87 -3.41
CA ALA A 105 -6.41 -19.20 -3.97
C ALA A 105 -7.11 -20.15 -2.97
N LEU A 106 -7.05 -19.87 -1.67
CA LEU A 106 -7.86 -20.56 -0.65
C LEU A 106 -9.35 -20.31 -0.90
N LYS A 107 -10.17 -21.34 -0.65
CA LYS A 107 -11.63 -21.20 -0.57
C LYS A 107 -11.97 -20.28 0.61
N LEU A 108 -13.01 -19.48 0.48
CA LEU A 108 -13.36 -18.47 1.49
C LEU A 108 -13.48 -19.01 2.93
N PRO A 109 -14.09 -20.19 3.21
CA PRO A 109 -14.11 -20.76 4.56
C PRO A 109 -12.72 -21.16 5.08
N ASP A 110 -11.87 -21.70 4.20
CA ASP A 110 -10.53 -22.20 4.51
C ASP A 110 -9.55 -21.05 4.86
N ARG A 111 -9.90 -19.79 4.52
CA ARG A 111 -9.10 -18.60 4.91
C ARG A 111 -9.17 -18.34 6.40
N ALA A 112 -10.34 -18.46 7.02
CA ALA A 112 -10.52 -18.13 8.43
C ALA A 112 -9.69 -19.05 9.35
N THR A 113 -9.55 -20.34 9.02
CA THR A 113 -8.73 -21.29 9.80
C THR A 113 -7.23 -21.05 9.63
N LEU A 114 -6.77 -20.72 8.41
CA LEU A 114 -5.35 -20.53 8.11
C LEU A 114 -4.80 -19.15 8.47
N VAL A 115 -5.63 -18.10 8.50
CA VAL A 115 -5.11 -16.73 8.55
C VAL A 115 -4.46 -16.37 9.88
N GLY A 116 -4.92 -16.92 11.01
CA GLY A 116 -4.28 -16.67 12.31
C GLY A 116 -2.85 -17.22 12.36
N TRP A 117 -2.62 -18.41 11.78
CA TRP A 117 -1.29 -18.98 11.62
C TRP A 117 -0.43 -18.14 10.65
N LEU A 118 -0.98 -17.69 9.52
CA LEU A 118 -0.28 -16.84 8.56
C LEU A 118 0.15 -15.51 9.16
N VAL A 119 -0.80 -14.77 9.76
CA VAL A 119 -0.55 -13.46 10.35
C VAL A 119 0.49 -13.58 11.46
N ARG A 120 0.42 -14.60 12.33
CA ARG A 120 1.41 -14.79 13.40
C ARG A 120 2.82 -15.04 12.85
N ASN A 121 2.97 -15.89 11.83
CA ASN A 121 4.28 -16.12 11.20
C ASN A 121 4.85 -14.86 10.50
N ILE A 122 3.98 -14.01 9.94
CA ILE A 122 4.38 -12.76 9.26
C ILE A 122 4.61 -11.63 10.27
N TYR A 123 3.89 -11.61 11.39
CA TYR A 123 4.04 -10.63 12.46
C TYR A 123 5.36 -10.82 13.24
N ASN A 124 5.81 -12.06 13.38
CA ASN A 124 7.14 -12.39 13.91
C ASN A 124 8.30 -11.81 13.06
N GLU A 125 8.06 -11.47 11.79
CA GLU A 125 9.02 -10.72 10.94
C GLU A 125 8.96 -9.20 11.14
N ILE A 126 8.12 -8.70 12.07
CA ILE A 126 7.96 -7.27 12.39
C ILE A 126 8.58 -6.91 13.73
N GLU A 127 8.21 -7.59 14.83
CA GLU A 127 8.68 -7.23 16.18
C GLU A 127 10.19 -7.45 16.37
N ASP A 128 10.70 -8.54 15.79
CA ASP A 128 12.05 -9.06 16.01
C ASP A 128 13.09 -8.39 15.07
N ALA A 129 12.74 -7.23 14.52
CA ALA A 129 13.63 -6.33 13.81
C ALA A 129 13.33 -4.87 14.20
N HIS A 130 14.37 -4.09 14.54
CA HIS A 130 14.26 -2.63 14.69
C HIS A 130 14.12 -1.91 13.33
N THR A 131 13.36 -2.48 12.41
CA THR A 131 13.17 -2.04 11.04
C THR A 131 11.69 -2.08 10.74
N ASP A 132 11.10 -0.92 10.42
CA ASP A 132 9.67 -0.75 10.26
C ASP A 132 9.14 -1.50 9.01
N ASN A 133 8.73 -2.76 9.19
CA ASN A 133 8.43 -3.71 8.12
C ASN A 133 7.06 -3.44 7.46
N GLU A 134 7.05 -2.40 6.64
CA GLU A 134 5.86 -1.94 5.90
C GLU A 134 5.24 -3.01 4.99
N GLN A 135 6.05 -3.87 4.37
CA GLN A 135 5.55 -4.89 3.44
C GLN A 135 4.75 -5.97 4.17
N ALA A 136 5.19 -6.38 5.36
CA ALA A 136 4.39 -7.25 6.23
C ALA A 136 3.10 -6.57 6.68
N LEU A 137 3.17 -5.30 7.13
CA LEU A 137 1.97 -4.53 7.53
C LEU A 137 0.94 -4.40 6.39
N THR A 138 1.36 -4.09 5.16
CA THR A 138 0.44 -4.02 4.01
C THR A 138 -0.11 -5.38 3.61
N SER A 139 0.66 -6.45 3.78
CA SER A 139 0.20 -7.82 3.50
C SER A 139 -0.83 -8.30 4.52
N ILE A 140 -0.65 -7.96 5.80
CA ILE A 140 -1.62 -8.26 6.87
C ILE A 140 -2.91 -7.44 6.66
N ASP A 141 -2.81 -6.15 6.32
CA ASP A 141 -3.95 -5.28 5.97
C ASP A 141 -4.76 -5.83 4.78
N PHE A 142 -4.08 -6.37 3.76
CA PHE A 142 -4.74 -7.06 2.64
C PHE A 142 -5.41 -8.37 3.07
N MET A 143 -4.74 -9.21 3.87
CA MET A 143 -5.34 -10.45 4.37
C MET A 143 -6.57 -10.19 5.25
N GLN A 144 -6.55 -9.13 6.07
CA GLN A 144 -7.71 -8.70 6.87
C GLN A 144 -8.92 -8.37 5.96
N ARG A 145 -8.67 -7.72 4.82
CA ARG A 145 -9.70 -7.34 3.84
C ARG A 145 -10.39 -8.55 3.21
N TYR A 146 -9.63 -9.60 2.89
CA TYR A 146 -10.11 -10.75 2.09
C TYR A 146 -10.30 -12.07 2.86
N THR A 147 -10.16 -12.08 4.20
CA THR A 147 -10.41 -13.29 5.01
C THR A 147 -11.87 -13.72 4.94
N TYR A 148 -12.81 -12.80 5.18
CA TYR A 148 -14.22 -13.10 5.37
C TYR A 148 -15.11 -12.73 4.17
N ALA A 149 -14.55 -12.08 3.13
CA ALA A 149 -15.28 -11.71 1.94
C ALA A 149 -14.41 -11.72 0.67
N ASP A 150 -15.01 -12.11 -0.46
CA ASP A 150 -14.45 -11.96 -1.81
C ASP A 150 -15.02 -10.72 -2.51
N VAL A 151 -15.08 -9.57 -1.82
CA VAL A 151 -15.62 -8.30 -2.36
C VAL A 151 -14.54 -7.37 -2.87
N GLU A 152 -14.82 -6.69 -3.99
CA GLU A 152 -14.00 -5.61 -4.52
C GLU A 152 -14.20 -4.29 -3.72
N GLU A 153 -13.55 -3.21 -4.15
CA GLU A 153 -13.69 -1.90 -3.50
C GLU A 153 -15.08 -1.28 -3.66
N SER A 154 -15.59 -0.63 -2.61
CA SER A 154 -16.88 0.07 -2.64
C SER A 154 -16.71 1.60 -2.70
N SER A 155 -17.45 2.22 -3.61
CA SER A 155 -17.49 3.67 -3.82
C SER A 155 -18.48 4.38 -2.89
N GLN A 156 -18.23 5.66 -2.62
CA GLN A 156 -19.21 6.54 -1.96
C GLN A 156 -20.46 6.64 -2.83
N ASP A 157 -21.64 6.52 -2.22
CA ASP A 157 -22.93 6.77 -2.88
C ASP A 157 -23.00 8.27 -3.28
N PRO A 158 -23.07 8.60 -4.58
CA PRO A 158 -23.14 9.99 -5.05
C PRO A 158 -24.52 10.64 -4.81
N LEU A 159 -25.53 9.86 -4.40
CA LEU A 159 -26.84 10.37 -4.02
C LEU A 159 -26.92 10.81 -2.55
N PHE A 160 -25.84 10.61 -1.76
CA PHE A 160 -25.74 11.05 -0.38
C PHE A 160 -25.46 12.58 -0.29
N THR A 161 -26.41 13.37 -0.78
CA THR A 161 -26.34 14.85 -0.81
C THR A 161 -27.27 15.48 0.21
N SER A 162 -26.96 16.72 0.62
CA SER A 162 -27.74 17.44 1.62
C SER A 162 -29.18 17.70 1.17
N ASP A 163 -29.42 17.84 -0.14
CA ASP A 163 -30.75 18.02 -0.74
C ASP A 163 -31.67 16.81 -0.51
N ARG A 164 -31.09 15.63 -0.26
CA ARG A 164 -31.80 14.36 -0.08
C ARG A 164 -31.87 13.90 1.36
N PHE A 165 -30.85 14.20 2.17
CA PHE A 165 -30.71 13.67 3.53
C PHE A 165 -30.77 14.74 4.65
N GLY A 166 -30.83 16.02 4.31
CA GLY A 166 -30.80 17.15 5.27
C GLY A 166 -29.40 17.74 5.42
N GLU A 167 -29.16 18.50 6.49
CA GLU A 167 -27.80 18.96 6.81
C GLU A 167 -26.86 17.76 7.03
N ILE A 168 -25.69 17.80 6.40
CA ILE A 168 -24.65 16.76 6.52
C ILE A 168 -23.39 17.37 7.14
N ILE A 169 -23.01 16.87 8.32
CA ILE A 169 -21.73 17.20 8.96
C ILE A 169 -20.71 16.11 8.61
N LYS A 170 -19.51 16.51 8.18
CA LYS A 170 -18.40 15.62 7.78
C LYS A 170 -17.31 15.67 8.85
N LYS A 171 -16.89 14.53 9.38
CA LYS A 171 -15.74 14.46 10.32
C LYS A 171 -14.81 13.29 10.01
N ARG A 172 -13.55 13.38 10.45
CA ARG A 172 -12.48 12.44 10.09
C ARG A 172 -11.63 12.03 11.29
N TRP A 173 -11.15 10.78 11.28
CA TRP A 173 -10.25 10.22 12.29
C TRP A 173 -9.18 9.33 11.66
N LEU A 174 -8.02 9.25 12.31
CA LEU A 174 -7.07 8.15 12.16
C LEU A 174 -7.41 7.05 13.17
N VAL A 175 -7.40 5.80 12.71
CA VAL A 175 -7.74 4.61 13.49
C VAL A 175 -6.77 3.50 13.10
N GLY A 176 -5.83 3.13 13.97
CA GLY A 176 -4.73 2.23 13.60
C GLY A 176 -3.92 2.79 12.42
N TYR A 177 -3.83 2.02 11.33
CA TYR A 177 -3.31 2.46 10.03
C TYR A 177 -4.42 2.67 8.98
N SER A 178 -5.58 3.21 9.40
CA SER A 178 -6.68 3.58 8.52
C SER A 178 -7.17 5.01 8.76
N ILE A 179 -7.78 5.62 7.74
CA ILE A 179 -8.47 6.91 7.85
C ILE A 179 -9.97 6.66 7.72
N VAL A 180 -10.74 7.00 8.74
CA VAL A 180 -12.21 6.93 8.74
C VAL A 180 -12.77 8.33 8.49
N THR A 181 -13.65 8.47 7.50
CA THR A 181 -14.50 9.65 7.30
C THR A 181 -15.95 9.26 7.57
N VAL A 182 -16.70 10.09 8.30
CA VAL A 182 -18.15 9.93 8.50
C VAL A 182 -18.84 11.21 8.03
N ASN A 183 -19.73 11.08 7.06
CA ASN A 183 -20.69 12.10 6.63
C ASN A 183 -22.02 11.75 7.31
N GLN A 184 -22.41 12.48 8.36
CA GLN A 184 -23.63 12.25 9.14
C GLN A 184 -24.72 13.21 8.69
N ALA A 185 -25.88 12.70 8.29
CA ALA A 185 -27.09 13.51 8.19
C ALA A 185 -27.63 13.78 9.59
N THR A 186 -27.77 15.05 9.97
CA THR A 186 -27.93 15.43 11.39
C THR A 186 -29.28 15.04 11.98
N THR A 187 -30.35 14.97 11.17
CA THR A 187 -31.73 14.78 11.64
C THR A 187 -32.39 13.47 11.22
N THR A 188 -31.81 12.71 10.28
CA THR A 188 -32.49 11.57 9.62
C THR A 188 -31.97 10.18 10.01
N GLY A 189 -30.93 10.12 10.84
CA GLY A 189 -30.26 8.88 11.26
C GLY A 189 -29.35 8.24 10.20
N TRP A 190 -29.30 8.78 8.99
CA TRP A 190 -28.46 8.27 7.91
C TRP A 190 -27.02 8.77 8.01
N ALA A 191 -26.05 7.89 7.72
CA ALA A 191 -24.64 8.24 7.65
C ALA A 191 -23.92 7.48 6.54
N GLN A 192 -23.00 8.14 5.87
CA GLN A 192 -22.06 7.52 4.93
C GLN A 192 -20.67 7.46 5.57
N ILE A 193 -20.12 6.26 5.71
CA ILE A 193 -18.82 5.96 6.32
C ILE A 193 -17.84 5.55 5.23
N VAL A 194 -16.63 6.10 5.23
CA VAL A 194 -15.57 5.77 4.28
C VAL A 194 -14.30 5.42 5.04
N LYS A 195 -13.94 4.14 5.05
CA LYS A 195 -12.70 3.61 5.64
C LYS A 195 -11.64 3.46 4.54
N ARG A 196 -10.51 4.15 4.70
CA ARG A 196 -9.36 4.11 3.80
C ARG A 196 -8.23 3.32 4.47
N GLN A 197 -7.75 2.28 3.81
CA GLN A 197 -6.65 1.41 4.24
C GLN A 197 -5.56 1.35 3.15
N PRO A 198 -4.32 0.93 3.47
CA PRO A 198 -3.26 0.70 2.50
C PRO A 198 -3.71 -0.18 1.31
N SER A 199 -4.32 -1.34 1.58
CA SER A 199 -4.82 -2.31 0.59
C SER A 199 -6.08 -1.87 -0.18
N GLY A 200 -6.77 -0.81 0.24
CA GLY A 200 -7.96 -0.32 -0.45
C GLY A 200 -8.90 0.55 0.38
N THR A 201 -9.96 1.04 -0.25
CA THR A 201 -10.99 1.90 0.31
C THR A 201 -12.34 1.19 0.33
N SER A 202 -13.09 1.36 1.42
CA SER A 202 -14.44 0.80 1.59
C SER A 202 -15.39 1.91 2.04
N ALA A 203 -16.48 2.08 1.31
CA ALA A 203 -17.59 2.94 1.66
C ALA A 203 -18.84 2.13 2.06
N PHE A 204 -19.61 2.67 3.00
CA PHE A 204 -20.84 2.12 3.54
C PHE A 204 -21.86 3.24 3.73
N THR A 205 -23.13 2.99 3.42
CA THR A 205 -24.24 3.86 3.84
C THR A 205 -25.07 3.10 4.87
N ILE A 206 -25.18 3.64 6.08
CA ILE A 206 -25.93 3.05 7.19
C ILE A 206 -27.03 3.98 7.68
N ARG A 207 -27.98 3.43 8.44
CA ARG A 207 -29.02 4.20 9.14
C ARG A 207 -29.15 3.68 10.57
N GLU A 208 -29.04 4.58 11.53
CA GLU A 208 -29.43 4.30 12.91
C GLU A 208 -30.95 4.46 13.02
N THR A 209 -31.64 3.38 13.41
CA THR A 209 -33.11 3.34 13.54
C THR A 209 -33.51 3.57 14.99
N PHE A 210 -33.93 4.81 15.28
CA PHE A 210 -34.42 5.20 16.60
C PHE A 210 -35.91 4.91 16.73
N ASP A 211 -36.31 4.26 17.81
CA ASP A 211 -37.68 4.31 18.29
C ASP A 211 -38.00 5.71 18.84
N PRO A 212 -39.25 6.18 18.76
CA PRO A 212 -39.65 7.43 19.42
C PRO A 212 -39.54 7.30 20.94
N PRO A 213 -39.24 8.38 21.67
CA PRO A 213 -39.16 8.36 23.14
C PRO A 213 -40.49 7.87 23.74
N PRO A 214 -40.48 7.02 24.79
CA PRO A 214 -41.69 6.52 25.40
C PRO A 214 -42.63 7.64 25.87
N PRO A 215 -43.98 7.47 25.85
CA PRO A 215 -44.91 8.54 26.21
C PRO A 215 -44.81 9.09 27.65
N HIS A 216 -44.05 8.42 28.53
CA HIS A 216 -43.77 8.85 29.90
C HIS A 216 -42.39 9.54 30.05
N GLN A 217 -41.58 9.60 28.98
CA GLN A 217 -40.32 10.33 29.00
C GLN A 217 -40.60 11.83 28.97
N THR A 218 -40.30 12.52 30.08
CA THR A 218 -40.40 13.98 30.15
C THR A 218 -39.46 14.62 29.14
N PRO A 219 -39.91 15.59 28.32
CA PRO A 219 -39.04 16.29 27.39
C PRO A 219 -37.96 17.07 28.17
N ASN A 220 -36.70 16.88 27.79
CA ASN A 220 -35.57 17.56 28.43
C ASN A 220 -35.57 19.05 28.06
N TYR A 221 -36.04 19.90 28.98
CA TYR A 221 -36.02 21.37 28.86
C TYR A 221 -34.62 22.00 28.71
N VAL A 222 -33.55 21.20 28.79
CA VAL A 222 -32.16 21.66 28.64
C VAL A 222 -31.78 21.86 27.17
N ASP A 223 -32.33 21.03 26.27
CA ASP A 223 -32.02 21.07 24.83
C ASP A 223 -32.90 22.08 24.07
N ILE A 224 -33.17 23.23 24.70
CA ILE A 224 -33.70 24.40 24.00
C ILE A 224 -32.58 24.94 23.12
N SER A 225 -32.68 24.64 21.82
CA SER A 225 -31.97 25.37 20.78
C SER A 225 -32.14 26.88 20.99
N ARG A 226 -31.16 27.71 20.62
CA ARG A 226 -31.18 29.17 20.88
C ARG A 226 -32.39 29.93 20.31
N GLU A 227 -33.20 29.27 19.48
CA GLU A 227 -34.36 29.80 18.78
C GLU A 227 -35.70 29.19 19.28
N GLY A 228 -35.68 28.42 20.38
CA GLY A 228 -36.89 27.93 21.06
C GLY A 228 -37.53 26.70 20.42
N GLN A 229 -36.90 26.07 19.42
CA GLN A 229 -37.40 24.84 18.82
C GLN A 229 -37.13 23.62 19.72
N VAL A 230 -38.10 22.70 19.74
CA VAL A 230 -37.97 21.38 20.39
C VAL A 230 -36.79 20.63 19.79
N SER A 231 -35.92 20.09 20.65
CA SER A 231 -34.80 19.25 20.24
C SER A 231 -35.26 18.08 19.35
N THR A 232 -34.91 18.14 18.07
CA THR A 232 -34.89 16.98 17.19
C THR A 232 -33.61 16.19 17.48
N ASN A 233 -33.66 14.86 17.35
CA ASN A 233 -32.51 13.97 17.60
C ASN A 233 -31.32 14.35 16.68
N THR A 234 -30.45 15.22 17.18
CA THR A 234 -29.39 15.87 16.39
C THR A 234 -28.11 15.06 16.53
N ILE A 235 -27.78 14.31 15.49
CA ILE A 235 -26.71 13.32 15.51
C ILE A 235 -25.45 13.95 14.93
N LEU A 236 -24.38 13.95 15.72
CA LEU A 236 -23.05 14.35 15.27
C LEU A 236 -22.27 13.12 14.78
N PRO A 237 -21.38 13.24 13.75
CA PRO A 237 -20.53 12.14 13.28
C PRO A 237 -19.74 11.38 14.36
N SER A 238 -19.51 12.03 15.51
CA SER A 238 -18.76 11.45 16.62
C SER A 238 -19.57 10.41 17.41
N HIS A 239 -20.90 10.39 17.29
CA HIS A 239 -21.78 9.41 17.94
C HIS A 239 -21.49 7.99 17.44
N ILE A 240 -21.63 7.75 16.12
CA ILE A 240 -21.27 6.49 15.46
C ILE A 240 -19.86 6.03 15.86
N MET A 241 -18.90 6.96 15.84
CA MET A 241 -17.50 6.65 16.17
C MET A 241 -17.32 6.22 17.63
N VAL A 242 -18.12 6.75 18.57
CA VAL A 242 -18.13 6.31 19.97
C VAL A 242 -18.84 4.96 20.09
N GLN A 243 -20.03 4.79 19.51
CA GLN A 243 -20.82 3.56 19.62
C GLN A 243 -20.10 2.32 19.06
N LEU A 244 -19.40 2.45 17.93
CA LEU A 244 -18.76 1.31 17.26
C LEU A 244 -17.35 0.97 17.77
N MET A 245 -16.67 1.89 18.48
CA MET A 245 -15.24 1.75 18.80
C MET A 245 -14.89 1.89 20.29
N SER A 246 -15.86 2.17 21.17
CA SER A 246 -15.59 2.38 22.60
C SER A 246 -15.80 1.10 23.42
N SER A 247 -14.73 0.33 23.61
CA SER A 247 -14.70 -0.69 24.65
C SER A 247 -14.62 -0.06 26.06
N ILE A 248 -15.18 -0.75 27.05
CA ILE A 248 -15.07 -0.40 28.47
C ILE A 248 -14.52 -1.64 29.19
N PRO A 249 -13.41 -1.53 29.97
CA PRO A 249 -12.61 -0.32 30.22
C PRO A 249 -11.77 0.12 29.01
N GLN A 250 -11.55 1.43 28.88
CA GLN A 250 -10.70 1.99 27.82
C GLN A 250 -9.21 1.78 28.13
N GLY A 251 -8.57 0.86 27.41
CA GLY A 251 -7.12 0.65 27.46
C GLY A 251 -6.32 1.79 26.81
N HIS A 252 -5.01 1.86 27.10
CA HIS A 252 -4.06 2.77 26.44
C HIS A 252 -3.65 2.27 25.05
N ASP A 253 -4.64 2.05 24.18
CA ASP A 253 -4.48 1.38 22.88
C ASP A 253 -4.07 2.33 21.74
N LEU A 254 -3.22 1.83 20.84
CA LEU A 254 -2.88 2.43 19.54
C LEU A 254 -4.07 2.50 18.57
N ALA A 255 -5.14 1.74 18.83
CA ALA A 255 -6.42 1.81 18.13
C ALA A 255 -7.25 3.07 18.47
N ARG A 256 -6.93 3.80 19.54
CA ARG A 256 -7.71 4.99 19.97
C ARG A 256 -7.87 6.01 18.81
N PRO A 257 -9.10 6.38 18.42
CA PRO A 257 -9.32 7.32 17.32
C PRO A 257 -8.72 8.70 17.58
N ILE A 258 -7.88 9.17 16.64
CA ILE A 258 -7.30 10.52 16.65
C ILE A 258 -8.11 11.38 15.67
N PRO A 259 -8.85 12.41 16.10
CA PRO A 259 -9.61 13.26 15.19
C PRO A 259 -8.66 14.09 14.31
N LEU A 260 -8.94 14.16 13.02
CA LEU A 260 -8.25 15.04 12.08
C LEU A 260 -8.99 16.38 11.97
N PRO A 261 -8.28 17.52 11.89
CA PRO A 261 -8.90 18.82 11.66
C PRO A 261 -9.47 18.92 10.25
N GLU A 262 -10.46 19.79 10.09
CA GLU A 262 -11.11 20.11 8.81
C GLU A 262 -10.35 21.24 8.10
N ASP A 263 -9.02 21.06 7.95
CA ASP A 263 -8.12 22.01 7.29
C ASP A 263 -7.83 21.62 5.82
N ASP A 264 -7.46 22.61 4.99
CA ASP A 264 -7.14 22.43 3.57
C ASP A 264 -5.96 21.48 3.31
N ALA A 265 -5.03 21.34 4.26
CA ALA A 265 -3.89 20.43 4.13
C ALA A 265 -4.31 18.97 4.37
N VAL A 266 -5.24 18.71 5.30
CA VAL A 266 -5.89 17.40 5.46
C VAL A 266 -6.73 17.09 4.23
N GLU A 267 -7.63 17.99 3.81
CA GLU A 267 -8.48 17.79 2.64
C GLU A 267 -7.64 17.52 1.37
N ARG A 268 -6.52 18.22 1.17
CA ARG A 268 -5.54 17.95 0.11
C ARG A 268 -4.83 16.60 0.28
N ALA A 269 -4.42 16.24 1.49
CA ALA A 269 -3.77 14.95 1.76
C ALA A 269 -4.71 13.76 1.47
N ILE A 270 -6.00 13.87 1.83
CA ILE A 270 -7.01 12.87 1.49
C ILE A 270 -7.19 12.77 -0.04
N ARG A 271 -7.28 13.90 -0.75
CA ARG A 271 -7.39 13.91 -2.23
C ARG A 271 -6.17 13.34 -2.95
N VAL A 272 -4.97 13.46 -2.37
CA VAL A 272 -3.76 12.82 -2.90
C VAL A 272 -3.77 11.31 -2.59
N PHE A 273 -4.17 10.93 -1.38
CA PHE A 273 -4.32 9.52 -0.98
C PHE A 273 -5.33 8.78 -1.86
N ASP A 274 -6.50 9.39 -2.13
CA ASP A 274 -7.57 8.82 -2.96
C ASP A 274 -7.20 8.73 -4.45
N ARG A 275 -6.11 9.38 -4.89
CA ARG A 275 -5.51 9.23 -6.22
C ARG A 275 -4.41 8.15 -6.27
N SER A 276 -3.94 7.66 -5.12
CA SER A 276 -2.92 6.60 -5.08
C SER A 276 -3.59 5.25 -5.26
N SER A 277 -3.12 4.49 -6.26
CA SER A 277 -3.71 3.20 -6.64
C SER A 277 -3.85 2.22 -5.48
N THR A 278 -4.92 1.43 -5.52
CA THR A 278 -5.26 0.39 -4.54
C THR A 278 -4.74 -1.01 -4.96
N VAL A 279 -4.07 -1.08 -6.11
CA VAL A 279 -3.29 -2.21 -6.61
C VAL A 279 -1.92 -1.72 -7.11
N ASP A 280 -0.93 -2.60 -7.16
CA ASP A 280 0.37 -2.26 -7.73
C ASP A 280 0.33 -2.29 -9.26
N GLY A 281 0.54 -1.12 -9.86
CA GLY A 281 0.36 -0.89 -11.30
C GLY A 281 1.67 -0.99 -12.07
N HIS A 282 1.66 -1.78 -13.13
CA HIS A 282 2.77 -2.06 -14.03
C HIS A 282 2.46 -1.59 -15.45
N LYS A 283 3.50 -1.28 -16.21
CA LYS A 283 3.43 -0.91 -17.63
C LYS A 283 4.39 -1.74 -18.46
N VAL A 284 3.90 -2.27 -19.58
CA VAL A 284 4.60 -3.26 -20.42
C VAL A 284 4.31 -2.98 -21.88
N GLY A 285 5.34 -2.72 -22.68
CA GLY A 285 5.17 -2.53 -24.12
C GLY A 285 4.82 -3.82 -24.84
N VAL A 286 4.04 -3.73 -25.93
CA VAL A 286 3.74 -4.88 -26.80
C VAL A 286 3.96 -4.49 -28.25
N ILE A 287 4.99 -5.09 -28.85
CA ILE A 287 5.51 -4.76 -30.17
C ILE A 287 5.27 -5.95 -31.11
N TYR A 288 4.81 -5.70 -32.33
CA TYR A 288 4.65 -6.70 -33.38
C TYR A 288 5.66 -6.46 -34.51
N ILE A 289 6.47 -7.47 -34.84
CA ILE A 289 7.43 -7.48 -35.94
C ILE A 289 6.89 -8.39 -37.05
N GLY A 290 6.58 -7.80 -38.20
CA GLY A 290 6.10 -8.52 -39.40
C GLY A 290 7.21 -9.24 -40.16
N GLU A 291 6.82 -10.00 -41.20
CA GLU A 291 7.75 -10.78 -42.04
C GLU A 291 8.89 -9.91 -42.63
N GLY A 292 10.13 -10.34 -42.45
CA GLY A 292 11.33 -9.67 -42.96
C GLY A 292 11.73 -8.36 -42.26
N GLN A 293 10.88 -7.78 -41.41
CA GLN A 293 11.12 -6.46 -40.80
C GLN A 293 12.30 -6.48 -39.83
N THR A 294 13.17 -5.46 -39.93
CA THR A 294 14.37 -5.32 -39.07
C THR A 294 14.69 -3.88 -38.66
N ASP A 295 13.99 -2.88 -39.21
CA ASP A 295 14.16 -1.46 -38.87
C ASP A 295 13.13 -1.00 -37.82
N GLU A 296 13.55 -0.10 -36.92
CA GLU A 296 12.70 0.41 -35.84
C GLU A 296 11.46 1.16 -36.36
N VAL A 297 11.63 2.01 -37.38
CA VAL A 297 10.53 2.85 -37.90
C VAL A 297 9.51 1.98 -38.65
N GLU A 298 10.00 1.02 -39.43
CA GLU A 298 9.15 0.07 -40.14
C GLU A 298 8.26 -0.72 -39.16
N ILE A 299 8.86 -1.25 -38.09
CA ILE A 299 8.16 -2.03 -37.07
C ILE A 299 7.15 -1.18 -36.28
N LEU A 300 7.52 0.04 -35.90
CA LEU A 300 6.60 0.95 -35.18
C LEU A 300 5.48 1.49 -36.08
N GLY A 301 5.70 1.53 -37.41
CA GLY A 301 4.67 1.88 -38.39
C GLY A 301 3.47 0.93 -38.39
N ASN A 302 3.64 -0.33 -37.98
CA ASN A 302 2.60 -1.36 -37.98
C ASN A 302 1.32 -0.93 -37.23
N VAL A 303 0.17 -1.11 -37.91
CA VAL A 303 -1.20 -0.83 -37.40
C VAL A 303 -2.01 -2.09 -37.11
N SER A 304 -1.46 -3.26 -37.45
CA SER A 304 -2.09 -4.58 -37.25
C SER A 304 -1.02 -5.67 -37.28
N GLY A 305 -1.27 -6.79 -36.61
CA GLY A 305 -0.41 -7.98 -36.68
C GLY A 305 -1.11 -9.20 -37.29
N SER A 306 -0.49 -10.37 -37.15
CA SER A 306 -1.03 -11.66 -37.59
C SER A 306 -2.30 -12.08 -36.84
N SER A 307 -3.02 -13.08 -37.35
CA SER A 307 -4.19 -13.69 -36.68
C SER A 307 -3.87 -14.11 -35.25
N ASP A 308 -2.70 -14.71 -35.08
CA ASP A 308 -2.29 -15.35 -33.84
C ASP A 308 -1.78 -14.32 -32.82
N TYR A 309 -1.21 -13.21 -33.30
CA TYR A 309 -0.95 -12.01 -32.50
C TYR A 309 -2.26 -11.38 -31.98
N MET A 310 -3.31 -11.33 -32.81
CA MET A 310 -4.62 -10.82 -32.38
C MET A 310 -5.31 -11.77 -31.39
N GLU A 311 -5.22 -13.10 -31.58
CA GLU A 311 -5.69 -14.07 -30.58
C GLU A 311 -4.90 -13.94 -29.27
N PHE A 312 -3.57 -13.78 -29.36
CA PHE A 312 -2.71 -13.54 -28.21
C PHE A 312 -3.11 -12.28 -27.43
N LEU A 313 -3.26 -11.12 -28.09
CA LEU A 313 -3.69 -9.87 -27.46
C LEU A 313 -5.04 -10.01 -26.74
N ASN A 314 -6.04 -10.59 -27.42
CA ASN A 314 -7.38 -10.78 -26.87
C ASN A 314 -7.43 -11.71 -25.65
N ASN A 315 -6.39 -12.54 -25.44
CA ASN A 315 -6.25 -13.39 -24.26
C ASN A 315 -5.22 -12.86 -23.24
N LEU A 316 -4.44 -11.82 -23.60
CA LEU A 316 -3.44 -11.17 -22.75
C LEU A 316 -4.10 -10.20 -21.76
N GLY A 317 -5.14 -9.49 -22.19
CA GLY A 317 -5.92 -8.56 -21.36
C GLY A 317 -7.26 -8.19 -21.97
N THR A 318 -7.98 -7.29 -21.31
CA THR A 318 -9.28 -6.77 -21.73
C THR A 318 -9.08 -5.48 -22.54
N LEU A 319 -9.69 -5.40 -23.73
CA LEU A 319 -9.71 -4.17 -24.53
C LEU A 319 -10.49 -3.09 -23.78
N THR A 320 -9.80 -2.00 -23.43
CA THR A 320 -10.25 -0.98 -22.49
C THR A 320 -10.12 0.40 -23.13
N LYS A 321 -11.17 1.21 -23.06
CA LYS A 321 -11.20 2.57 -23.63
C LYS A 321 -10.38 3.54 -22.76
N LEU A 322 -9.51 4.32 -23.41
CA LEU A 322 -8.64 5.29 -22.74
C LEU A 322 -9.34 6.60 -22.40
N LYS A 323 -10.12 7.15 -23.34
CA LYS A 323 -10.83 8.43 -23.15
C LYS A 323 -11.89 8.33 -22.04
N GLY A 324 -11.71 9.12 -20.98
CA GLY A 324 -12.56 9.08 -19.79
C GLY A 324 -12.32 7.88 -18.86
N ALA A 325 -11.24 7.11 -19.05
CA ALA A 325 -10.82 6.08 -18.10
C ALA A 325 -10.67 6.64 -16.69
N THR A 326 -11.01 5.86 -15.67
CA THR A 326 -10.91 6.25 -14.25
C THR A 326 -9.63 5.75 -13.56
N PHE A 327 -9.10 4.59 -13.99
CA PHE A 327 -7.87 3.95 -13.49
C PHE A 327 -6.59 4.68 -13.91
N ASN A 328 -5.42 4.14 -13.57
CA ASN A 328 -4.13 4.69 -13.97
C ASN A 328 -3.73 4.18 -15.37
N THR A 329 -3.71 5.05 -16.38
CA THR A 329 -3.30 4.68 -17.75
C THR A 329 -1.79 4.65 -17.99
N HIS A 330 -0.98 4.79 -16.93
CA HIS A 330 0.49 4.61 -16.92
C HIS A 330 1.32 5.45 -17.92
N GLY A 331 0.71 6.47 -18.53
CA GLY A 331 1.36 7.40 -19.46
C GLY A 331 0.56 7.65 -20.75
N LEU A 332 -0.44 6.80 -21.03
CA LEU A 332 -1.36 6.97 -22.16
C LEU A 332 -2.40 8.07 -21.87
N ASP A 333 -2.67 8.91 -22.88
CA ASP A 333 -3.70 9.96 -22.89
C ASP A 333 -5.10 9.45 -22.51
N ARG A 334 -5.87 10.31 -21.82
CA ARG A 334 -7.24 10.06 -21.32
C ARG A 334 -8.27 11.08 -21.84
N GLU A 335 -7.83 12.07 -22.62
CA GLU A 335 -8.60 13.26 -22.97
C GLU A 335 -8.76 13.41 -24.50
N PHE A 336 -7.70 13.24 -25.28
CA PHE A 336 -7.68 13.59 -26.72
C PHE A 336 -7.52 12.40 -27.68
N ASP A 337 -7.49 11.17 -27.17
CA ASP A 337 -7.26 9.92 -27.93
C ASP A 337 -5.89 9.89 -28.68
N SER A 338 -4.93 10.73 -28.27
CA SER A 338 -3.67 10.95 -29.00
C SER A 338 -2.73 9.74 -28.98
N ASP A 339 -2.77 8.95 -27.90
CA ASP A 339 -2.06 7.67 -27.78
C ASP A 339 -2.94 6.47 -28.25
N GLY A 340 -4.12 6.75 -28.81
CA GLY A 340 -5.13 5.76 -29.25
C GLY A 340 -6.45 5.89 -28.49
N GLN A 341 -7.51 5.26 -29.01
CA GLN A 341 -8.83 5.23 -28.35
C GLN A 341 -8.93 4.10 -27.30
N TYR A 342 -8.18 3.01 -27.50
CA TYR A 342 -8.22 1.79 -26.69
C TYR A 342 -6.81 1.26 -26.46
N THR A 343 -6.63 0.54 -25.36
CA THR A 343 -5.50 -0.37 -25.17
C THR A 343 -5.95 -1.66 -24.48
N PHE A 344 -5.05 -2.60 -24.28
CA PHE A 344 -5.30 -3.79 -23.46
C PHE A 344 -4.85 -3.54 -22.02
N CYS A 345 -5.70 -3.90 -21.06
CA CYS A 345 -5.41 -3.84 -19.63
C CYS A 345 -5.71 -5.19 -18.98
N TRP A 346 -4.89 -5.63 -18.03
CA TRP A 346 -5.17 -6.80 -17.21
C TRP A 346 -5.04 -6.43 -15.72
N ARG A 347 -5.86 -7.05 -14.87
CA ARG A 347 -5.91 -6.75 -13.44
C ARG A 347 -6.25 -8.02 -12.66
N ASP A 348 -5.57 -8.23 -11.53
CA ASP A 348 -6.03 -9.06 -10.42
C ASP A 348 -6.18 -8.19 -9.15
N ARG A 349 -6.46 -8.81 -8.00
CA ARG A 349 -6.69 -8.07 -6.74
C ARG A 349 -5.44 -7.43 -6.13
N VAL A 350 -4.26 -7.80 -6.61
CA VAL A 350 -2.97 -7.31 -6.10
C VAL A 350 -2.33 -6.37 -7.11
N THR A 351 -2.45 -6.70 -8.41
CA THR A 351 -1.67 -6.09 -9.50
C THR A 351 -2.52 -5.68 -10.70
N GLU A 352 -2.09 -4.62 -11.38
CA GLU A 352 -2.64 -4.15 -12.65
C GLU A 352 -1.51 -4.02 -13.68
N ILE A 353 -1.77 -4.40 -14.94
CA ILE A 353 -0.85 -4.23 -16.07
C ILE A 353 -1.58 -3.46 -17.16
N VAL A 354 -1.08 -2.28 -17.49
CA VAL A 354 -1.48 -1.53 -18.69
C VAL A 354 -0.47 -1.84 -19.80
N PHE A 355 -0.95 -2.37 -20.91
CA PHE A 355 -0.09 -2.66 -22.05
C PHE A 355 0.06 -1.43 -22.95
N HIS A 356 1.27 -1.15 -23.41
CA HIS A 356 1.56 -0.12 -24.40
C HIS A 356 1.67 -0.78 -25.78
N VAL A 357 0.53 -1.06 -26.40
CA VAL A 357 0.43 -1.87 -27.62
C VAL A 357 0.65 -1.01 -28.87
N THR A 358 1.78 -1.19 -29.56
CA THR A 358 2.18 -0.29 -30.67
C THR A 358 1.21 -0.30 -31.86
N THR A 359 0.48 -1.41 -32.07
CA THR A 359 -0.53 -1.54 -33.12
C THR A 359 -1.86 -0.86 -32.80
N GLN A 360 -2.13 -0.52 -31.52
CA GLN A 360 -3.32 0.24 -31.10
C GLN A 360 -3.06 1.76 -31.05
N MET A 361 -1.79 2.16 -31.00
CA MET A 361 -1.35 3.56 -31.07
C MET A 361 -1.43 4.07 -32.52
N PRO A 362 -1.90 5.30 -32.77
CA PRO A 362 -1.97 5.88 -34.12
C PRO A 362 -0.60 5.90 -34.82
N THR A 363 -0.60 5.58 -36.12
CA THR A 363 0.54 5.83 -37.02
C THR A 363 0.21 7.04 -37.90
N ASN A 364 1.07 8.07 -37.90
CA ASN A 364 1.03 9.14 -38.89
C ASN A 364 2.45 9.44 -39.37
N LEU A 365 2.85 8.83 -40.48
CA LEU A 365 4.20 8.97 -41.05
C LEU A 365 4.47 10.33 -41.72
N GLU A 366 3.43 11.14 -41.96
CA GLU A 366 3.60 12.50 -42.51
C GLU A 366 4.01 13.49 -41.40
N HIS A 367 3.45 13.32 -40.19
CA HIS A 367 3.71 14.21 -39.06
C HIS A 367 4.76 13.67 -38.07
N ASP A 368 4.84 12.35 -37.90
CA ASP A 368 5.84 11.67 -37.08
C ASP A 368 6.52 10.53 -37.87
N PRO A 369 7.43 10.86 -38.82
CA PRO A 369 8.10 9.88 -39.68
C PRO A 369 9.01 8.89 -38.94
N ARG A 370 9.15 8.99 -37.62
CA ARG A 370 9.97 8.09 -36.78
C ARG A 370 9.14 7.34 -35.73
N CYS A 371 7.81 7.48 -35.74
CA CYS A 371 6.91 6.93 -34.72
C CYS A 371 7.35 7.28 -33.27
N THR A 372 7.92 8.47 -33.09
CA THR A 372 8.36 9.07 -31.82
C THR A 372 7.28 8.98 -30.75
N MET A 373 6.00 9.20 -31.12
CA MET A 373 4.85 9.11 -30.23
C MET A 373 4.58 7.70 -29.71
N LYS A 374 4.96 6.65 -30.45
CA LYS A 374 4.96 5.27 -29.94
C LYS A 374 6.21 4.98 -29.12
N LYS A 375 7.38 5.42 -29.62
CA LYS A 375 8.69 5.20 -28.98
C LYS A 375 8.78 5.82 -27.57
N ARG A 376 8.14 6.97 -27.30
CA ARG A 376 8.07 7.58 -25.96
C ARG A 376 7.37 6.73 -24.90
N HIS A 377 6.58 5.73 -25.29
CA HIS A 377 5.96 4.79 -24.37
C HIS A 377 6.86 3.56 -24.19
N ILE A 378 7.02 2.77 -25.26
CA ILE A 378 7.75 1.50 -25.22
C ILE A 378 9.24 1.65 -24.86
N GLY A 379 9.90 2.76 -25.22
CA GLY A 379 11.30 3.05 -24.89
C GLY A 379 11.51 3.58 -23.46
N ASN A 380 10.41 3.85 -22.74
CA ASN A 380 10.37 4.17 -21.32
C ASN A 380 9.77 3.02 -20.49
N ASP A 381 9.45 1.87 -21.10
CA ASP A 381 8.94 0.69 -20.41
C ASP A 381 10.10 -0.26 -20.08
N PHE A 382 10.20 -0.67 -18.80
CA PHE A 382 11.25 -1.59 -18.39
C PHE A 382 11.19 -2.96 -19.08
N VAL A 383 9.98 -3.38 -19.45
CA VAL A 383 9.69 -4.69 -20.05
C VAL A 383 8.88 -4.51 -21.32
N ASN A 384 9.32 -5.14 -22.39
CA ASN A 384 8.69 -5.10 -23.71
C ASN A 384 8.45 -6.52 -24.24
N ILE A 385 7.20 -6.88 -24.49
CA ILE A 385 6.81 -8.12 -25.17
C ILE A 385 6.98 -7.92 -26.68
N VAL A 386 7.73 -8.81 -27.33
CA VAL A 386 8.06 -8.74 -28.76
C VAL A 386 7.49 -9.96 -29.47
N PHE A 387 6.42 -9.78 -30.25
CA PHE A 387 5.85 -10.83 -31.09
C PHE A 387 6.55 -10.79 -32.45
N ASN A 388 7.38 -11.80 -32.73
CA ASN A 388 8.34 -11.81 -33.84
C ASN A 388 7.96 -12.82 -34.93
N ASP A 389 7.21 -12.37 -35.93
CA ASP A 389 6.86 -13.14 -37.13
C ASP A 389 7.85 -12.93 -38.30
N SER A 390 8.89 -12.11 -38.11
CA SER A 390 9.92 -11.76 -39.12
C SER A 390 10.59 -12.95 -39.79
N GLY A 391 10.70 -14.09 -39.09
CA GLY A 391 11.50 -15.24 -39.49
C GLY A 391 13.00 -15.08 -39.19
N LEU A 392 13.43 -13.96 -38.60
CA LEU A 392 14.81 -13.65 -38.23
C LEU A 392 14.99 -13.63 -36.70
N PRO A 393 16.21 -13.85 -36.17
CA PRO A 393 16.51 -13.66 -34.76
C PRO A 393 16.36 -12.18 -34.36
N PHE A 394 15.57 -11.92 -33.31
CA PHE A 394 15.45 -10.57 -32.76
C PHE A 394 16.77 -10.13 -32.10
N ARG A 395 17.17 -8.87 -32.35
CA ARG A 395 18.34 -8.24 -31.71
C ARG A 395 17.87 -7.32 -30.60
N PHE A 396 18.51 -7.36 -29.43
CA PHE A 396 18.17 -6.50 -28.29
C PHE A 396 18.18 -5.01 -28.68
N ASP A 397 19.21 -4.58 -29.42
CA ASP A 397 19.42 -3.18 -29.84
C ASP A 397 18.48 -2.70 -30.96
N THR A 398 17.45 -3.47 -31.33
CA THR A 398 16.43 -3.05 -32.33
C THR A 398 15.59 -1.88 -31.80
N PHE A 399 15.42 -1.76 -30.48
CA PHE A 399 14.73 -0.63 -29.83
C PHE A 399 15.65 0.06 -28.81
N PRO A 400 16.54 0.97 -29.24
CA PRO A 400 17.44 1.68 -28.34
C PRO A 400 16.64 2.55 -27.35
N GLY A 401 16.80 2.26 -26.05
CA GLY A 401 16.21 3.00 -24.94
C GLY A 401 16.91 2.65 -23.62
N ASP A 402 17.17 3.65 -22.78
CA ASP A 402 17.92 3.44 -21.53
C ASP A 402 17.15 2.59 -20.51
N PHE A 403 15.82 2.71 -20.50
CA PHE A 403 14.93 1.97 -19.62
C PHE A 403 14.63 0.55 -20.10
N ASN A 404 14.89 0.20 -21.37
CA ASN A 404 14.60 -1.13 -21.91
C ASN A 404 15.53 -2.17 -21.27
N PHE A 405 15.07 -2.84 -20.20
CA PHE A 405 15.86 -3.82 -19.46
C PHE A 405 15.58 -5.25 -19.92
N VAL A 406 14.32 -5.56 -20.29
CA VAL A 406 13.89 -6.93 -20.62
C VAL A 406 13.02 -6.96 -21.86
N HIS A 407 13.40 -7.78 -22.85
CA HIS A 407 12.59 -8.11 -24.01
C HIS A 407 12.10 -9.57 -23.92
N ILE A 408 10.77 -9.75 -23.85
CA ILE A 408 10.14 -11.08 -23.84
C ILE A 408 9.76 -11.44 -25.28
N VAL A 409 10.64 -12.17 -25.95
CA VAL A 409 10.53 -12.51 -27.37
C VAL A 409 9.68 -13.77 -27.54
N ILE A 410 8.65 -13.65 -28.37
CA ILE A 410 7.76 -14.71 -28.81
C ILE A 410 8.07 -14.94 -30.30
N THR A 411 8.33 -16.17 -30.72
CA THR A 411 8.63 -16.50 -32.14
C THR A 411 7.99 -17.85 -32.51
N PRO A 412 7.33 -18.02 -33.67
CA PRO A 412 6.72 -19.28 -34.07
C PRO A 412 7.69 -20.47 -33.99
N ALA A 413 7.27 -21.60 -33.39
CA ALA A 413 8.12 -22.79 -33.23
C ALA A 413 8.40 -23.48 -34.58
N SER A 414 7.46 -23.38 -35.51
CA SER A 414 7.62 -23.66 -36.94
C SER A 414 6.92 -22.55 -37.73
N ARG A 415 7.51 -22.12 -38.86
CA ARG A 415 6.74 -21.37 -39.86
C ARG A 415 5.82 -22.38 -40.56
N ALA A 416 4.52 -22.10 -40.64
CA ALA A 416 3.61 -22.93 -41.43
C ALA A 416 4.02 -22.85 -42.90
N SER A 417 4.39 -23.98 -43.52
CA SER A 417 4.58 -24.04 -44.96
C SER A 417 3.23 -23.81 -45.66
N PHE A 418 3.24 -23.36 -46.92
CA PHE A 418 2.02 -23.16 -47.70
C PHE A 418 1.12 -24.41 -47.79
N ILE A 419 1.72 -25.61 -47.67
CA ILE A 419 1.00 -26.89 -47.59
C ILE A 419 0.44 -27.08 -46.17
N ALA A 420 1.28 -26.94 -45.13
CA ALA A 420 0.85 -27.09 -43.74
C ALA A 420 -0.25 -26.09 -43.33
N ALA A 421 -0.28 -24.89 -43.91
CA ALA A 421 -1.34 -23.90 -43.71
C ALA A 421 -2.69 -24.31 -44.33
N ARG A 422 -2.71 -25.26 -45.28
CA ARG A 422 -3.92 -25.81 -45.91
C ARG A 422 -4.34 -27.14 -45.30
N ASP A 423 -3.39 -27.96 -44.86
CA ASP A 423 -3.63 -29.20 -44.09
C ASP A 423 -3.82 -28.95 -42.58
N ALA A 424 -3.67 -27.70 -42.12
CA ALA A 424 -3.98 -27.28 -40.74
C ALA A 424 -5.48 -27.44 -40.45
N SER A 425 -5.86 -28.63 -39.98
CA SER A 425 -7.16 -28.84 -39.35
C SER A 425 -7.39 -27.80 -38.25
N LYS A 426 -8.65 -27.40 -38.01
CA LYS A 426 -9.07 -26.42 -36.99
C LYS A 426 -8.80 -26.85 -35.53
N HIS A 427 -7.97 -27.88 -35.31
CA HIS A 427 -7.64 -28.48 -34.03
C HIS A 427 -6.12 -28.56 -33.77
N SER A 428 -5.27 -28.20 -34.74
CA SER A 428 -3.84 -28.02 -34.50
C SER A 428 -3.58 -26.68 -33.81
N GLN A 429 -3.10 -26.70 -32.55
CA GLN A 429 -2.70 -25.46 -31.88
C GLN A 429 -1.26 -25.07 -32.27
N PRO A 430 -1.00 -23.83 -32.70
CA PRO A 430 0.36 -23.40 -32.95
C PRO A 430 1.16 -23.29 -31.65
N PHE A 431 2.46 -23.59 -31.76
CA PHE A 431 3.43 -23.50 -30.69
C PHE A 431 4.43 -22.37 -30.98
N TYR A 432 4.90 -21.73 -29.91
CA TYR A 432 5.85 -20.62 -29.96
C TYR A 432 7.05 -20.94 -29.08
N ARG A 433 8.22 -20.49 -29.53
CA ARG A 433 9.39 -20.28 -28.68
C ARG A 433 9.20 -18.99 -27.91
N VAL A 434 9.35 -19.06 -26.59
CA VAL A 434 9.41 -17.91 -25.69
C VAL A 434 10.82 -17.82 -25.15
N GLN A 435 11.45 -16.65 -25.26
CA GLN A 435 12.75 -16.38 -24.66
C GLN A 435 12.80 -14.96 -24.08
N VAL A 436 13.36 -14.84 -22.89
CA VAL A 436 13.57 -13.57 -22.18
C VAL A 436 15.00 -13.12 -22.42
N LEU A 437 15.18 -12.00 -23.10
CA LEU A 437 16.47 -11.36 -23.33
C LEU A 437 16.61 -10.17 -22.37
N SER A 438 17.77 -10.06 -21.71
CA SER A 438 18.06 -9.01 -20.74
C SER A 438 19.13 -8.04 -21.27
N LYS A 439 19.08 -6.78 -20.83
CA LYS A 439 20.11 -5.77 -21.11
C LYS A 439 21.46 -6.22 -20.53
N PRO A 440 22.60 -6.01 -21.20
CA PRO A 440 23.91 -6.34 -20.65
C PRO A 440 24.12 -5.77 -19.24
N GLY A 441 24.48 -6.64 -18.30
CA GLY A 441 24.63 -6.30 -16.87
C GLY A 441 23.38 -6.49 -16.01
N PHE A 442 22.20 -6.73 -16.60
CA PHE A 442 20.97 -7.08 -15.89
C PHE A 442 20.87 -8.61 -15.67
N PRO A 443 20.59 -9.11 -14.45
CA PRO A 443 20.56 -10.55 -14.18
C PRO A 443 19.58 -11.39 -15.01
N GLU A 444 20.06 -12.51 -15.54
CA GLU A 444 19.26 -13.55 -16.20
C GLU A 444 18.55 -14.46 -15.17
N ILE A 445 17.62 -13.87 -14.39
CA ILE A 445 16.94 -14.58 -13.29
C ILE A 445 15.67 -15.32 -13.70
N SER A 446 15.14 -15.02 -14.90
CA SER A 446 13.88 -15.59 -15.37
C SER A 446 14.07 -17.07 -15.78
N PRO A 447 13.14 -17.97 -15.42
CA PRO A 447 13.12 -19.35 -15.93
C PRO A 447 13.07 -19.47 -17.46
N ALA A 448 12.77 -18.38 -18.18
CA ALA A 448 12.68 -18.32 -19.64
C ALA A 448 13.84 -17.57 -20.32
N SER A 449 14.97 -17.32 -19.64
CA SER A 449 16.24 -16.92 -20.30
C SER A 449 16.69 -18.01 -21.30
N GLU A 450 16.60 -19.26 -20.87
CA GLU A 450 16.54 -20.42 -21.76
C GLU A 450 15.21 -20.45 -22.53
N MET A 451 15.28 -20.66 -23.86
CA MET A 451 14.10 -20.78 -24.72
C MET A 451 13.17 -21.93 -24.27
N LYS A 452 11.89 -21.62 -24.08
CA LYS A 452 10.81 -22.58 -23.75
C LYS A 452 9.79 -22.67 -24.88
N ILE A 453 9.17 -23.84 -25.07
CA ILE A 453 8.13 -24.06 -26.09
C ILE A 453 6.75 -24.07 -25.42
N VAL A 454 5.82 -23.28 -25.95
CA VAL A 454 4.50 -22.98 -25.34
C VAL A 454 3.42 -22.97 -26.42
N SER A 455 2.23 -23.54 -26.17
CA SER A 455 1.11 -23.43 -27.11
C SER A 455 0.41 -22.07 -27.01
N LEU A 456 -0.22 -21.60 -28.09
CA LEU A 456 -0.92 -20.32 -28.15
C LEU A 456 -1.92 -20.13 -27.00
N LYS A 457 -2.64 -21.20 -26.61
CA LYS A 457 -3.60 -21.18 -25.50
C LYS A 457 -2.97 -20.91 -24.12
N ALA A 458 -1.73 -21.32 -23.90
CA ALA A 458 -1.02 -21.10 -22.63
C ALA A 458 -0.17 -19.82 -22.63
N LEU A 459 0.25 -19.37 -23.82
CA LEU A 459 1.17 -18.27 -24.04
C LEU A 459 0.75 -16.94 -23.33
N PRO A 460 -0.48 -16.41 -23.46
CA PRO A 460 -0.89 -15.19 -22.75
C PRO A 460 -0.90 -15.30 -21.22
N GLY A 461 -1.00 -16.52 -20.66
CA GLY A 461 -0.90 -16.74 -19.22
C GLY A 461 0.54 -16.64 -18.73
N LEU A 462 1.45 -17.34 -19.41
CA LEU A 462 2.89 -17.31 -19.09
C LEU A 462 3.49 -15.91 -19.31
N ILE A 463 3.21 -15.28 -20.44
CA ILE A 463 3.81 -13.98 -20.81
C ILE A 463 3.43 -12.88 -19.82
N ARG A 464 2.18 -12.86 -19.31
CA ARG A 464 1.77 -11.96 -18.21
C ARG A 464 2.64 -12.12 -16.97
N LEU A 465 2.88 -13.36 -16.54
CA LEU A 465 3.68 -13.61 -15.34
C LEU A 465 5.15 -13.25 -15.55
N LEU A 466 5.73 -13.64 -16.70
CA LEU A 466 7.10 -13.25 -17.05
C LEU A 466 7.25 -11.72 -17.08
N ALA A 467 6.28 -11.00 -17.63
CA ALA A 467 6.27 -9.55 -17.67
C ALA A 467 6.10 -8.90 -16.29
N LEU A 468 5.24 -9.46 -15.43
CA LEU A 468 5.04 -8.99 -14.07
C LEU A 468 6.31 -9.18 -13.22
N ASN A 469 6.88 -10.38 -13.24
CA ASN A 469 8.12 -10.73 -12.54
C ASN A 469 9.29 -9.84 -12.99
N ALA A 470 9.50 -9.72 -14.31
CA ALA A 470 10.51 -8.84 -14.89
C ALA A 470 10.28 -7.36 -14.54
N SER A 471 9.02 -6.90 -14.47
CA SER A 471 8.69 -5.52 -14.12
C SER A 471 8.98 -5.24 -12.64
N VAL A 472 8.56 -6.12 -11.72
CA VAL A 472 8.89 -6.01 -10.28
C VAL A 472 10.41 -6.00 -10.08
N PHE A 473 11.16 -6.89 -10.75
CA PHE A 473 12.62 -6.90 -10.64
C PHE A 473 13.25 -5.62 -11.21
N SER A 474 12.80 -5.17 -12.39
CA SER A 474 13.26 -3.92 -13.00
C SER A 474 12.99 -2.70 -12.14
N HIS A 475 11.87 -2.66 -11.42
CA HIS A 475 11.55 -1.59 -10.48
C HIS A 475 12.48 -1.59 -9.25
N VAL A 476 12.94 -2.75 -8.77
CA VAL A 476 13.99 -2.81 -7.74
C VAL A 476 15.32 -2.32 -8.32
N TRP A 477 15.75 -2.91 -9.45
CA TRP A 477 17.02 -2.60 -10.13
C TRP A 477 17.18 -1.12 -10.47
N ALA A 478 16.17 -0.48 -11.04
CA ALA A 478 16.19 0.93 -11.42
C ALA A 478 16.39 1.90 -10.22
N ASN A 479 16.06 1.46 -9.00
CA ASN A 479 16.13 2.30 -7.81
C ASN A 479 17.36 2.02 -6.93
N ARG A 480 18.14 0.96 -7.19
CA ARG A 480 19.27 0.51 -6.35
C ARG A 480 20.25 1.61 -5.90
N GLU A 481 20.50 2.61 -6.77
CA GLU A 481 21.38 3.76 -6.52
C GLU A 481 20.67 4.97 -5.88
N GLY A 482 19.34 5.05 -6.00
CA GLY A 482 18.51 6.17 -5.54
C GLY A 482 17.67 5.90 -4.29
N GLY A 483 17.52 4.63 -3.88
CA GLY A 483 16.82 4.23 -2.66
C GLY A 483 15.90 3.02 -2.85
N GLU A 484 14.93 2.89 -1.95
CA GLU A 484 14.02 1.74 -1.93
C GLU A 484 12.84 1.94 -2.90
N HIS A 485 12.56 0.94 -3.76
CA HIS A 485 11.31 0.91 -4.51
C HIS A 485 10.08 0.76 -3.57
N VAL A 486 9.10 1.66 -3.73
CA VAL A 486 7.91 1.75 -2.87
C VAL A 486 6.66 1.38 -3.68
N SER A 487 6.00 0.27 -3.29
CA SER A 487 4.70 -0.12 -3.84
C SER A 487 3.60 0.88 -3.48
N SER A 488 2.48 0.86 -4.20
CA SER A 488 1.36 1.79 -3.98
C SER A 488 0.74 1.60 -2.59
N TRP A 489 0.62 0.36 -2.11
CA TRP A 489 0.17 0.08 -0.74
C TRP A 489 1.13 0.65 0.30
N ARG A 490 2.46 0.53 0.11
CA ARG A 490 3.45 1.11 1.03
C ARG A 490 3.45 2.64 0.96
N SER A 491 3.25 3.23 -0.22
CA SER A 491 3.05 4.67 -0.37
C SER A 491 1.83 5.17 0.40
N ARG A 492 0.70 4.45 0.31
CA ARG A 492 -0.53 4.70 1.09
C ARG A 492 -0.29 4.55 2.59
N LEU A 493 0.42 3.51 3.05
CA LEU A 493 0.81 3.33 4.46
C LEU A 493 1.70 4.49 4.95
N ARG A 494 2.72 4.89 4.18
CA ARG A 494 3.59 6.06 4.49
C ARG A 494 2.78 7.36 4.58
N ALA A 495 1.77 7.55 3.74
CA ALA A 495 0.88 8.72 3.82
C ALA A 495 0.05 8.73 5.12
N ILE A 496 -0.47 7.58 5.56
CA ILE A 496 -1.21 7.44 6.82
C ILE A 496 -0.27 7.63 8.02
N LYS A 497 0.94 7.07 8.00
CA LYS A 497 1.97 7.28 9.03
C LYS A 497 2.33 8.77 9.20
N ARG A 498 2.61 9.49 8.11
CA ARG A 498 2.87 10.95 8.14
C ARG A 498 1.72 11.76 8.72
N LEU A 499 0.46 11.40 8.42
CA LEU A 499 -0.71 12.03 9.04
C LEU A 499 -0.77 11.72 10.55
N ARG A 500 -0.46 10.47 10.94
CA ARG A 500 -0.42 10.06 12.35
C ARG A 500 0.70 10.75 13.12
N GLU A 501 1.91 10.85 12.57
CA GLU A 501 3.02 11.62 13.14
C GLU A 501 2.66 13.09 13.36
N LYS A 502 2.03 13.73 12.37
CA LYS A 502 1.64 15.15 12.44
C LYS A 502 0.55 15.46 13.48
N TYR A 503 -0.41 14.54 13.68
CA TYR A 503 -1.60 14.78 14.50
C TYR A 503 -1.70 13.93 15.77
N THR A 504 -0.73 13.06 16.06
CA THR A 504 -0.62 12.39 17.38
C THR A 504 -0.24 13.42 18.44
N PRO A 505 -0.94 13.49 19.59
CA PRO A 505 -0.57 14.41 20.67
C PRO A 505 0.76 14.01 21.30
N SER A 506 1.83 14.73 20.96
CA SER A 506 3.15 14.61 21.57
C SER A 506 3.09 14.72 23.09
N LYS A 507 3.81 13.85 23.81
CA LYS A 507 3.99 13.96 25.29
C LYS A 507 4.93 15.12 25.70
N SER A 508 5.02 16.17 24.89
CA SER A 508 5.77 17.41 25.15
C SER A 508 5.04 18.29 26.17
N GLY A 509 4.89 17.78 27.38
CA GLY A 509 4.17 18.42 28.49
C GLY A 509 4.71 18.09 29.89
N GLN A 510 5.78 17.29 29.99
CA GLN A 510 6.55 17.19 31.23
C GLN A 510 7.50 18.39 31.32
N ILE A 511 7.17 19.33 32.21
CA ILE A 511 8.05 20.42 32.60
C ILE A 511 9.24 19.81 33.36
N THR A 512 10.41 19.79 32.75
CA THR A 512 11.66 19.57 33.49
C THR A 512 11.89 20.78 34.41
N PRO A 513 12.04 20.60 35.73
CA PRO A 513 12.40 21.70 36.61
C PRO A 513 13.82 22.18 36.25
N SER A 514 13.93 23.43 35.80
CA SER A 514 15.19 24.03 35.40
C SER A 514 16.16 24.08 36.58
N ALA A 515 17.32 23.42 36.47
CA ALA A 515 18.33 23.41 37.51
C ALA A 515 18.86 24.83 37.80
N SER A 516 19.00 25.15 39.08
CA SER A 516 19.51 26.44 39.55
C SER A 516 21.01 26.58 39.31
N GLN A 517 21.44 27.73 38.77
CA GLN A 517 22.79 28.24 38.99
C GLN A 517 22.72 29.61 39.65
N ASN A 518 23.42 29.75 40.78
CA ASN A 518 23.58 31.03 41.47
C ASN A 518 24.64 31.86 40.75
N SER A 519 24.34 33.12 40.47
CA SER A 519 25.35 34.17 40.32
C SER A 519 24.99 35.31 41.26
N SER A 520 26.00 35.95 41.85
CA SER A 520 25.86 36.76 43.06
C SER A 520 26.30 38.21 42.86
N LEU A 521 25.78 39.07 43.75
CA LEU A 521 26.26 40.44 44.06
C LEU A 521 26.19 41.47 42.90
N GLY A 522 25.37 42.50 43.12
CA GLY A 522 25.41 43.72 42.31
C GLY A 522 26.46 44.72 42.81
N GLY A 523 26.91 45.59 41.90
CA GLY A 523 27.71 46.78 42.18
C GLY A 523 27.26 47.93 41.28
N ALA A 524 27.25 49.16 41.81
CA ALA A 524 26.65 50.32 41.13
C ALA A 524 27.63 51.06 40.19
N PRO A 525 27.15 51.66 39.08
CA PRO A 525 27.95 52.52 38.22
C PRO A 525 27.91 54.00 38.67
N PRO A 526 29.01 54.77 38.52
CA PRO A 526 29.05 56.22 38.72
C PRO A 526 28.70 57.03 37.45
N LEU A 527 28.49 58.35 37.60
CA LEU A 527 28.12 59.28 36.51
C LEU A 527 29.33 59.89 35.77
N HIS A 528 29.18 60.14 34.46
CA HIS A 528 29.79 61.31 33.81
C HIS A 528 28.99 61.86 32.61
N GLN A 529 29.41 63.01 32.06
CA GLN A 529 28.56 63.93 31.28
C GLN A 529 29.02 64.18 29.82
N GLN A 530 28.05 64.56 28.96
CA GLN A 530 28.09 65.60 27.89
C GLN A 530 29.21 65.56 26.81
N GLN A 531 28.90 65.28 25.53
CA GLN A 531 28.44 66.20 24.43
C GLN A 531 29.60 66.58 23.45
N PRO A 532 29.40 67.22 22.26
CA PRO A 532 28.22 67.88 21.61
C PRO A 532 27.61 67.07 20.43
N LEU A 533 26.42 67.32 19.82
CA LEU A 533 25.72 68.52 19.29
C LEU A 533 26.38 69.09 18.00
N LEU A 534 25.71 69.60 16.95
CA LEU A 534 24.28 69.74 16.51
C LEU A 534 24.26 69.93 14.94
N PRO A 535 23.24 70.41 14.16
CA PRO A 535 22.03 71.20 14.48
C PRO A 535 20.66 70.72 13.90
N GLN A 536 20.22 71.21 12.72
CA GLN A 536 18.81 71.47 12.35
C GLN A 536 18.44 70.94 10.94
N GLY A 537 17.18 70.95 10.49
CA GLY A 537 15.96 71.56 11.06
C GLY A 537 14.67 70.80 10.68
N GLU A 538 13.55 70.94 11.40
CA GLU A 538 12.54 72.04 11.33
C GLU A 538 11.62 71.95 10.09
N ILE A 539 10.27 72.05 10.17
CA ILE A 539 9.37 72.63 11.21
C ILE A 539 8.06 71.80 11.39
N SER A 540 7.23 72.17 12.38
CA SER A 540 5.94 71.55 12.80
C SER A 540 4.74 71.81 11.82
N SER A 541 3.48 71.36 11.99
CA SER A 541 2.65 70.81 13.10
C SER A 541 1.53 69.89 12.52
N SER A 542 0.61 69.19 13.22
CA SER A 542 -0.17 69.46 14.45
C SER A 542 -0.87 68.19 15.05
N ARG A 543 -1.56 68.33 16.20
CA ARG A 543 -2.40 67.35 16.94
C ARG A 543 -3.67 68.08 17.46
N PRO A 544 -4.82 67.44 17.78
CA PRO A 544 -5.03 66.33 18.75
C PRO A 544 -5.83 65.14 18.16
N ALA A 545 -6.01 63.94 18.75
CA ALA A 545 -6.02 63.41 20.12
C ALA A 545 -7.38 63.47 20.86
N SER A 546 -8.02 62.29 21.02
CA SER A 546 -9.10 62.03 21.99
C SER A 546 -8.96 60.61 22.55
N THR A 547 -9.12 60.45 23.86
CA THR A 547 -8.89 59.19 24.58
C THR A 547 -10.08 58.85 25.47
N VAL A 548 -10.52 57.59 25.48
CA VAL A 548 -11.29 57.00 26.58
C VAL A 548 -10.73 55.60 26.88
N ARG A 549 -10.76 55.23 28.16
CA ARG A 549 -10.27 53.98 28.76
C ARG A 549 -11.47 52.99 28.87
N ASP A 550 -11.38 51.73 29.27
CA ASP A 550 -10.85 51.23 30.53
C ASP A 550 -10.47 49.75 30.49
N SER A 551 -9.77 49.29 31.54
CA SER A 551 -9.45 47.89 31.77
C SER A 551 -9.99 47.45 33.13
N PHE A 552 -10.64 46.28 33.20
CA PHE A 552 -10.95 45.61 34.45
C PHE A 552 -10.65 44.11 34.37
N THR A 553 -10.19 43.56 35.50
CA THR A 553 -9.74 42.17 35.65
C THR A 553 -10.32 41.55 36.92
N SER A 554 -10.26 40.21 36.97
CA SER A 554 -10.34 39.38 38.18
C SER A 554 -11.73 38.98 38.71
N LEU A 555 -11.68 37.91 39.51
CA LEU A 555 -12.75 37.24 40.28
C LEU A 555 -13.76 36.42 39.43
N ARG A 556 -14.13 35.18 39.80
CA ARG A 556 -13.72 34.33 40.93
C ARG A 556 -13.91 32.83 40.60
N ARG A 557 -13.19 31.94 41.28
CA ARG A 557 -13.55 30.51 41.39
C ARG A 557 -14.80 30.35 42.26
N THR A 558 -15.58 29.31 42.00
CA THR A 558 -16.15 28.48 43.09
C THR A 558 -16.20 27.02 42.68
N SER A 559 -15.88 26.13 43.62
CA SER A 559 -16.11 24.69 43.53
C SER A 559 -17.01 24.31 44.70
N VAL A 560 -17.90 23.33 44.53
CA VAL A 560 -18.74 22.80 45.61
C VAL A 560 -18.67 21.28 45.57
N ALA A 561 -18.53 20.67 46.75
CA ALA A 561 -18.58 19.23 46.96
C ALA A 561 -19.36 18.94 48.24
N THR A 562 -20.22 17.91 48.20
CA THR A 562 -20.98 17.39 49.34
C THR A 562 -21.01 15.88 49.20
N PHE A 563 -20.14 15.14 49.89
CA PHE A 563 -20.34 14.62 51.26
C PHE A 563 -21.55 13.69 51.42
N PHE A 564 -21.27 12.40 51.59
CA PHE A 564 -21.96 11.55 52.58
C PHE A 564 -20.97 10.55 53.19
N THR A 565 -20.99 10.49 54.53
CA THR A 565 -20.19 9.66 55.44
C THR A 565 -20.98 9.54 56.74
N SER A 566 -20.96 8.47 57.56
CA SER A 566 -20.50 7.09 57.42
C SER A 566 -20.71 6.39 58.79
N THR A 567 -21.37 5.24 58.85
CA THR A 567 -21.38 4.32 60.01
C THR A 567 -21.63 2.91 59.47
N SER A 568 -20.71 1.93 59.53
CA SER A 568 -20.03 1.32 60.69
C SER A 568 -20.91 0.34 61.47
N GLU A 569 -20.67 -0.96 61.29
CA GLU A 569 -20.42 -1.90 62.39
C GLU A 569 -19.74 -3.21 61.90
N GLN A 570 -19.43 -4.14 62.82
CA GLN A 570 -18.43 -5.22 62.62
C GLN A 570 -18.99 -6.65 62.81
N THR A 571 -18.09 -7.65 62.71
CA THR A 571 -18.14 -8.99 63.33
C THR A 571 -18.94 -10.16 62.69
N SER A 572 -18.24 -10.89 61.80
CA SER A 572 -17.71 -12.26 62.05
C SER A 572 -18.55 -13.57 61.89
N HIS A 573 -17.89 -14.54 61.23
CA HIS A 573 -17.86 -16.00 61.45
C HIS A 573 -19.00 -16.97 61.00
N ARG A 574 -18.52 -18.17 60.58
CA ARG A 574 -19.15 -19.51 60.39
C ARG A 574 -19.84 -19.90 59.06
N SER A 575 -19.13 -20.77 58.31
CA SER A 575 -19.49 -22.18 57.95
C SER A 575 -20.96 -22.64 58.09
N SER A 576 -21.53 -23.52 57.25
CA SER A 576 -21.06 -24.41 56.14
C SER A 576 -22.30 -24.97 55.38
N MET A 577 -22.29 -25.71 54.26
CA MET A 577 -21.73 -27.06 54.00
C MET A 577 -21.80 -27.48 52.51
N LEU A 578 -20.84 -28.31 52.09
CA LEU A 578 -20.93 -29.47 51.16
C LEU A 578 -21.73 -29.40 49.85
N SER A 579 -21.01 -29.58 48.74
CA SER A 579 -21.19 -30.72 47.82
C SER A 579 -19.86 -31.04 47.11
N SER A 580 -19.65 -32.29 46.69
CA SER A 580 -18.30 -32.84 46.46
C SER A 580 -18.08 -33.47 45.07
N SER A 581 -16.97 -33.12 44.41
CA SER A 581 -16.38 -33.91 43.32
C SER A 581 -14.86 -33.71 43.20
N THR A 582 -14.11 -34.74 43.57
CA THR A 582 -12.75 -35.14 43.14
C THR A 582 -11.80 -34.11 42.49
N THR A 583 -10.65 -33.95 43.14
CA THR A 583 -9.46 -33.22 42.70
C THR A 583 -8.71 -33.85 41.51
N THR A 584 -8.27 -33.02 40.57
CA THR A 584 -6.89 -33.02 40.05
C THR A 584 -6.47 -31.58 39.77
N ASN A 585 -5.64 -31.00 40.63
CA ASN A 585 -4.95 -29.75 40.33
C ASN A 585 -3.62 -30.09 39.65
N ASP A 586 -3.31 -29.39 38.56
CA ASP A 586 -2.04 -28.68 38.41
C ASP A 586 -2.21 -27.61 37.33
N THR A 587 -2.23 -26.35 37.77
CA THR A 587 -2.30 -25.17 36.89
C THR A 587 -1.53 -24.04 37.57
N GLU A 588 -0.20 -24.09 37.48
CA GLU A 588 0.61 -22.91 37.74
C GLU A 588 0.29 -21.86 36.68
N ILE A 589 -0.39 -20.79 37.09
CA ILE A 589 -0.62 -19.63 36.23
C ILE A 589 0.71 -18.89 36.12
N GLY A 590 1.50 -19.26 35.11
CA GLY A 590 2.70 -18.54 34.74
C GLY A 590 2.40 -17.07 34.40
N PRO A 591 3.40 -16.17 34.51
CA PRO A 591 3.19 -14.75 34.25
C PRO A 591 2.77 -14.53 32.79
N PHE A 592 1.73 -13.72 32.58
CA PHE A 592 1.32 -13.29 31.24
C PHE A 592 2.48 -12.57 30.55
N HIS A 593 3.09 -13.20 29.55
CA HIS A 593 4.06 -12.55 28.69
C HIS A 593 3.36 -11.50 27.83
N ALA A 594 3.81 -10.25 27.90
CA ALA A 594 3.26 -9.16 27.09
C ALA A 594 3.45 -9.37 25.57
N GLN A 595 4.36 -10.28 25.18
CA GLN A 595 4.69 -10.59 23.79
C GLN A 595 3.52 -11.25 23.05
N ASP A 596 2.84 -12.23 23.64
CA ASP A 596 1.66 -12.87 23.00
C ASP A 596 0.53 -11.86 22.77
N SER A 597 0.43 -10.82 23.60
CA SER A 597 -0.69 -9.86 23.56
C SER A 597 -0.74 -9.02 22.27
N HIS A 598 0.40 -8.73 21.64
CA HIS A 598 0.42 -7.90 20.43
C HIS A 598 0.13 -8.69 19.16
N ALA A 599 0.66 -9.90 19.02
CA ALA A 599 0.27 -10.81 17.95
C ALA A 599 -1.24 -11.11 17.98
N ASP A 600 -1.81 -11.25 19.19
CA ASP A 600 -3.24 -11.42 19.41
C ASP A 600 -4.11 -10.22 18.98
N THR A 601 -3.57 -8.99 18.92
CA THR A 601 -4.34 -7.83 18.39
C THR A 601 -4.47 -7.83 16.87
N VAL A 602 -3.57 -8.51 16.16
CA VAL A 602 -3.63 -8.66 14.70
C VAL A 602 -4.17 -10.02 14.25
N ASP A 603 -4.35 -10.99 15.15
CA ASP A 603 -4.94 -12.29 14.85
C ASP A 603 -6.47 -12.21 14.67
N PHE A 604 -6.89 -11.73 13.51
CA PHE A 604 -8.30 -11.63 13.13
C PHE A 604 -8.97 -12.97 12.79
N SER A 605 -8.33 -14.14 12.98
CA SER A 605 -9.02 -15.44 12.88
C SER A 605 -10.08 -15.63 13.96
N LYS A 606 -9.92 -14.95 15.11
CA LYS A 606 -10.82 -14.98 16.28
C LYS A 606 -12.15 -14.23 16.07
N TRP A 607 -12.43 -13.79 14.84
CA TRP A 607 -13.65 -13.08 14.44
C TRP A 607 -14.62 -13.98 13.63
N ALA A 608 -14.33 -15.29 13.55
CA ALA A 608 -15.12 -16.32 12.86
C ALA A 608 -16.30 -16.85 13.68
#